data_AF-A0A022RUP8-F1
#
_entry.id   AF-A0A022RUP8-F1
#
_cell.length_a   1.000
_cell.length_b   1.000
_cell.length_c   1.000
_cell.angle_alpha   90.00
_cell.angle_beta   90.00
_cell.angle_gamma   90.00
#
_symmetry.space_group_name_H-M   'P 1'
#
loop_
_entity.id
_entity.type
_entity.pdbx_description
1 polymer ?
#
loop_
_entity_poly.entity_id
_entity_poly.type
_entity_poly.pdbx_seq_one_letter_code
_entity_poly.pdbx_strand_id
1 'polypeptide(L)'
;CEELWQGKAHIPRIAKVPGLTKMAVFSLSMMDSKRARITRDDLCDHVWEFHFTEDAPEYWRNLDPRWNGTGATMRRYFQADGSITADPEDKVWGGHESSYTVVTGLYFGGKMREHYVRINRWPQMSVQRRADWGWVLSNHLYCYTSVPDPDKPDGTGPSL
;
A
#
# COMPACT_ATOMS: atom_id res chain seq x y z
N CYS A 1 8.83 -20.37 -11.52
CA CYS A 1 8.75 -19.14 -10.73
C CYS A 1 7.32 -18.86 -10.33
N GLU A 2 6.35 -19.00 -11.24
CA GLU A 2 4.92 -18.83 -10.95
C GLU A 2 4.43 -19.65 -9.75
N GLU A 3 4.81 -20.92 -9.62
CA GLU A 3 4.49 -21.73 -8.42
C GLU A 3 5.02 -21.14 -7.10
N LEU A 4 6.17 -20.45 -7.12
CA LEU A 4 6.76 -19.81 -5.94
C LEU A 4 6.05 -18.50 -5.56
N TRP A 5 5.19 -18.00 -6.45
CA TRP A 5 4.42 -16.77 -6.28
C TRP A 5 2.94 -17.03 -6.00
N GLN A 6 2.55 -18.30 -5.89
CA GLN A 6 1.20 -18.66 -5.48
C GLN A 6 0.86 -18.04 -4.11
N GLY A 7 -0.32 -17.43 -4.02
CA GLY A 7 -0.81 -16.75 -2.83
C GLY A 7 -0.06 -15.48 -2.45
N LYS A 8 0.76 -14.91 -3.36
CA LYS A 8 1.39 -13.60 -3.18
C LYS A 8 0.51 -12.51 -3.79
N ALA A 9 0.35 -11.41 -3.07
CA ALA A 9 -0.40 -10.26 -3.55
C ALA A 9 0.38 -9.45 -4.59
N HIS A 10 1.71 -9.40 -4.47
CA HIS A 10 2.57 -8.61 -5.35
C HIS A 10 3.89 -9.29 -5.65
N ILE A 11 4.37 -9.13 -6.88
CA ILE A 11 5.68 -9.56 -7.36
C ILE A 11 6.56 -8.31 -7.53
N PRO A 12 7.74 -8.23 -6.89
CA PRO A 12 8.61 -7.06 -6.99
C PRO A 12 9.03 -6.75 -8.44
N ARG A 13 9.08 -5.46 -8.83
CA ARG A 13 9.45 -5.05 -10.20
C ARG A 13 10.75 -5.67 -10.70
N ILE A 14 11.75 -5.83 -9.83
CA ILE A 14 13.03 -6.45 -10.18
C ILE A 14 12.89 -7.89 -10.70
N ALA A 15 11.86 -8.62 -10.26
CA ALA A 15 11.57 -9.97 -10.72
C ALA A 15 10.96 -10.02 -12.13
N LYS A 16 10.48 -8.87 -12.64
CA LYS A 16 9.93 -8.72 -14.00
C LYS A 16 10.98 -8.27 -15.02
N VAL A 17 12.23 -7.99 -14.59
CA VAL A 17 13.32 -7.57 -15.48
C VAL A 17 13.77 -8.73 -16.38
N PRO A 18 13.78 -8.56 -17.72
CA PRO A 18 14.25 -9.59 -18.65
C PRO A 18 15.72 -9.96 -18.42
N GLY A 19 16.08 -11.22 -18.70
CA GLY A 19 17.48 -11.69 -18.70
C GLY A 19 18.01 -12.18 -17.35
N LEU A 20 17.23 -12.11 -16.27
CA LEU A 20 17.60 -12.70 -14.98
C LEU A 20 17.30 -14.21 -14.95
N THR A 21 18.18 -14.97 -14.28
CA THR A 21 17.93 -16.39 -14.04
C THR A 21 16.78 -16.57 -13.03
N LYS A 22 16.06 -17.69 -13.12
CA LYS A 22 14.97 -18.03 -12.19
C LYS A 22 15.42 -17.96 -10.71
N MET A 23 16.65 -18.38 -10.43
CA MET A 23 17.23 -18.37 -9.08
C MET A 23 17.56 -16.95 -8.59
N ALA A 24 18.06 -16.08 -9.49
CA ALA A 24 18.32 -14.67 -9.17
C ALA A 24 17.01 -13.95 -8.85
N VAL A 25 16.00 -14.14 -9.70
CA VAL A 25 14.64 -13.61 -9.51
C VAL A 25 14.08 -14.02 -8.15
N PHE A 26 14.13 -15.31 -7.81
CA PHE A 26 13.64 -15.80 -6.52
C PHE A 26 14.39 -15.18 -5.33
N SER A 27 15.72 -15.15 -5.38
CA SER A 27 16.55 -14.56 -4.32
C SER A 27 16.20 -13.08 -4.10
N LEU A 28 16.02 -12.32 -5.18
CA LEU A 28 15.63 -10.92 -5.14
C LEU A 28 14.23 -10.73 -4.55
N SER A 29 13.26 -11.56 -4.94
CA SER A 29 11.91 -11.54 -4.34
C SER A 29 11.93 -11.83 -2.84
N MET A 30 12.74 -12.79 -2.41
CA MET A 30 12.88 -13.12 -0.99
C MET A 30 13.55 -12.00 -0.19
N MET A 31 14.56 -11.32 -0.76
CA MET A 31 15.14 -10.13 -0.12
C MET A 31 14.14 -8.98 -0.03
N ASP A 32 13.39 -8.72 -1.10
CA ASP A 32 12.36 -7.70 -1.12
C ASP A 32 11.28 -7.97 -0.06
N SER A 33 10.83 -9.23 0.08
CA SER A 33 9.82 -9.62 1.06
C SER A 33 10.16 -9.30 2.53
N LYS A 34 11.45 -9.08 2.83
CA LYS A 34 11.95 -8.78 4.18
C LYS A 34 12.13 -7.27 4.42
N ARG A 35 11.81 -6.42 3.45
CA ARG A 35 11.91 -4.97 3.60
C ARG A 35 10.95 -4.47 4.67
N ALA A 36 11.44 -3.55 5.50
CA ALA A 36 10.63 -2.81 6.47
C ALA A 36 10.35 -1.36 6.04
N ARG A 37 10.85 -0.96 4.86
CA ARG A 37 10.72 0.41 4.33
C ARG A 37 10.01 0.38 2.99
N ILE A 38 8.95 1.16 2.89
CA ILE A 38 8.20 1.41 1.67
C ILE A 38 8.82 2.60 0.92
N THR A 39 8.85 2.54 -0.39
CA THR A 39 9.27 3.63 -1.26
C THR A 39 8.06 4.32 -1.89
N ARG A 40 8.28 5.44 -2.57
CA ARG A 40 7.26 6.05 -3.40
C ARG A 40 6.78 5.10 -4.50
N ASP A 41 7.70 4.37 -5.12
CA ASP A 41 7.36 3.43 -6.18
C ASP A 41 6.43 2.33 -5.67
N ASP A 42 6.68 1.76 -4.48
CA ASP A 42 5.76 0.76 -3.92
C ASP A 42 4.34 1.35 -3.69
N LEU A 43 4.24 2.61 -3.25
CA LEU A 43 2.94 3.28 -3.09
C LEU A 43 2.20 3.39 -4.41
N CYS A 44 2.90 3.86 -5.45
CA CYS A 44 2.34 4.06 -6.78
C CYS A 44 2.06 2.74 -7.52
N ASP A 45 2.82 1.70 -7.22
CA ASP A 45 2.73 0.39 -7.87
C ASP A 45 1.47 -0.35 -7.51
N HIS A 46 0.95 -0.14 -6.30
CA HIS A 46 -0.17 -0.90 -5.78
C HIS A 46 -1.50 -0.16 -5.89
N VAL A 47 -2.58 -0.92 -6.03
CA VAL A 47 -3.92 -0.48 -5.63
C VAL A 47 -4.06 -0.69 -4.13
N TRP A 48 -4.67 0.26 -3.43
CA TRP A 48 -4.83 0.21 -1.98
C TRP A 48 -6.30 0.17 -1.61
N GLU A 49 -6.67 -0.79 -0.77
CA GLU A 49 -7.96 -0.79 -0.10
C GLU A 49 -7.87 0.05 1.17
N PHE A 50 -8.77 1.02 1.31
CA PHE A 50 -8.88 1.92 2.44
C PHE A 50 -10.08 1.56 3.31
N HIS A 51 -9.91 1.63 4.63
CA HIS A 51 -11.03 1.59 5.57
C HIS A 51 -10.69 2.33 6.87
N PHE A 52 -11.72 2.77 7.59
CA PHE A 52 -11.61 3.29 8.94
C PHE A 52 -11.58 2.14 9.97
N THR A 53 -10.92 2.37 11.09
CA THR A 53 -10.92 1.46 12.26
C THR A 53 -12.17 1.69 13.12
N GLU A 54 -12.34 0.87 14.16
CA GLU A 54 -13.43 1.06 15.13
C GLU A 54 -13.32 2.35 15.94
N ASP A 55 -12.09 2.82 16.18
CA ASP A 55 -11.78 4.07 16.90
C ASP A 55 -12.14 5.33 16.09
N ALA A 56 -12.40 5.20 14.79
CA ALA A 56 -12.80 6.33 13.98
C ALA A 56 -14.18 6.88 14.43
N PRO A 57 -14.38 8.21 14.35
CA PRO A 57 -15.67 8.81 14.64
C PRO A 57 -16.81 8.16 13.85
N GLU A 58 -17.97 8.01 14.48
CA GLU A 58 -19.12 7.30 13.91
C GLU A 58 -19.54 7.84 12.53
N TYR A 59 -19.47 9.16 12.35
CA TYR A 59 -19.72 9.79 11.05
C TYR A 59 -18.90 9.15 9.92
N TRP A 60 -17.60 8.95 10.13
CA TRP A 60 -16.71 8.36 9.13
C TRP A 60 -16.97 6.87 8.93
N ARG A 61 -17.22 6.14 10.01
CA ARG A 61 -17.58 4.72 9.93
C ARG A 61 -18.86 4.49 9.14
N ASN A 62 -19.87 5.37 9.27
CA ASN A 62 -21.12 5.25 8.52
C ASN A 62 -20.95 5.43 7.01
N LEU A 63 -19.93 6.16 6.58
CA LEU A 63 -19.58 6.33 5.16
C LEU A 63 -18.74 5.18 4.61
N ASP A 64 -18.13 4.37 5.47
CA ASP A 64 -17.27 3.26 5.09
C ASP A 64 -18.08 1.98 4.85
N PRO A 65 -18.03 1.44 3.63
CA PRO A 65 -18.69 0.19 3.28
C PRO A 65 -18.41 -1.00 4.17
N ARG A 66 -17.21 -1.05 4.79
CA ARG A 66 -16.79 -2.10 5.70
C ARG A 66 -17.67 -2.17 6.95
N TRP A 67 -18.18 -1.03 7.40
CA TRP A 67 -18.98 -0.92 8.62
C TRP A 67 -20.49 -0.93 8.33
N ASN A 68 -20.91 -0.39 7.19
CA ASN A 68 -22.33 -0.32 6.82
C ASN A 68 -22.85 -1.55 6.03
N GLY A 69 -21.98 -2.51 5.70
CA GLY A 69 -22.36 -3.80 5.11
C GLY A 69 -22.67 -3.73 3.60
N THR A 70 -22.32 -2.65 2.92
CA THR A 70 -22.56 -2.50 1.46
C THR A 70 -21.56 -3.27 0.60
N GLY A 71 -20.47 -3.77 1.17
CA GLY A 71 -19.55 -4.72 0.54
C GLY A 71 -18.62 -4.14 -0.54
N ALA A 72 -18.77 -2.86 -0.92
CA ALA A 72 -17.87 -2.20 -1.86
C ALA A 72 -16.54 -1.85 -1.18
N THR A 73 -15.39 -2.13 -1.78
CA THR A 73 -14.10 -1.73 -1.19
C THR A 73 -13.75 -0.30 -1.64
N MET A 74 -13.26 0.54 -0.73
CA MET A 74 -12.82 1.89 -1.09
C MET A 74 -11.39 1.82 -1.61
N ARG A 75 -11.17 2.09 -2.90
CA ARG A 75 -9.82 2.04 -3.48
C ARG A 75 -9.13 3.39 -3.49
N ARG A 76 -7.83 3.37 -3.31
CA ARG A 76 -6.95 4.54 -3.32
C ARG A 76 -5.77 4.27 -4.23
N TYR A 77 -5.40 5.29 -4.98
CA TYR A 77 -4.35 5.23 -5.98
C TYR A 77 -3.35 6.36 -5.71
N PHE A 78 -2.15 5.99 -5.30
CA PHE A 78 -1.07 6.95 -5.08
C PHE A 78 -0.43 7.29 -6.43
N GLN A 79 -0.20 8.57 -6.68
CA GLN A 79 0.31 9.07 -7.95
C GLN A 79 1.76 9.53 -7.80
N ALA A 80 2.53 9.46 -8.89
CA ALA A 80 3.94 9.83 -8.88
C ALA A 80 4.18 11.31 -8.55
N ASP A 81 3.21 12.18 -8.84
CA ASP A 81 3.23 13.61 -8.52
C ASP A 81 2.99 13.91 -7.03
N GLY A 82 2.73 12.89 -6.21
CA GLY A 82 2.47 13.03 -4.78
C GLY A 82 0.98 13.17 -4.43
N SER A 83 0.08 13.18 -5.42
CA SER A 83 -1.36 13.17 -5.19
C SER A 83 -1.89 11.76 -4.89
N ILE A 84 -3.10 11.69 -4.35
CA ILE A 84 -3.87 10.46 -4.18
C ILE A 84 -5.19 10.65 -4.93
N THR A 85 -5.70 9.60 -5.54
CA THR A 85 -7.05 9.57 -6.13
C THR A 85 -7.86 8.40 -5.57
N ALA A 86 -9.17 8.42 -5.78
CA ALA A 86 -10.10 7.37 -5.38
C ALA A 86 -11.08 7.05 -6.51
N ASP A 87 -11.88 6.00 -6.33
CA ASP A 87 -12.96 5.68 -7.26
C ASP A 87 -14.02 6.80 -7.31
N PRO A 88 -14.67 7.05 -8.46
CA PRO A 88 -15.61 8.16 -8.62
C PRO A 88 -16.81 8.13 -7.65
N GLU A 89 -17.26 6.93 -7.27
CA GLU A 89 -18.40 6.72 -6.36
C GLU A 89 -17.99 6.78 -4.87
N ASP A 90 -16.72 7.07 -4.58
CA ASP A 90 -16.21 7.12 -3.20
C ASP A 90 -16.72 8.36 -2.46
N LYS A 91 -17.71 8.11 -1.58
CA LYS A 91 -18.36 9.14 -0.76
C LYS A 91 -17.45 9.74 0.33
N VAL A 92 -16.37 9.06 0.71
CA VAL A 92 -15.40 9.53 1.72
C VAL A 92 -14.40 10.49 1.09
N TRP A 93 -13.99 10.23 -0.16
CA TRP A 93 -12.98 11.01 -0.87
C TRP A 93 -13.44 12.44 -1.18
N GLY A 94 -14.72 12.62 -1.52
CA GLY A 94 -15.38 13.95 -1.58
C GLY A 94 -14.75 14.98 -2.53
N GLY A 95 -13.83 14.58 -3.42
CA GLY A 95 -13.11 15.48 -4.32
C GLY A 95 -12.01 16.31 -3.65
N HIS A 96 -11.54 15.93 -2.46
CA HIS A 96 -10.47 16.65 -1.78
C HIS A 96 -9.11 16.34 -2.39
N GLU A 97 -8.34 17.38 -2.73
CA GLU A 97 -6.92 17.22 -3.01
C GLU A 97 -6.22 16.64 -1.78
N SER A 98 -5.65 15.44 -1.92
CA SER A 98 -4.77 14.88 -0.89
C SER A 98 -3.40 14.61 -1.44
N SER A 99 -2.40 15.04 -0.67
CA SER A 99 -0.99 14.80 -0.94
C SER A 99 -0.43 13.81 0.08
N TYR A 100 0.46 12.93 -0.35
CA TYR A 100 1.17 12.03 0.54
C TYR A 100 2.66 12.38 0.64
N THR A 101 3.27 11.98 1.75
CA THR A 101 4.70 12.09 1.96
C THR A 101 5.21 10.85 2.66
N VAL A 102 6.32 10.30 2.16
CA VAL A 102 7.09 9.24 2.82
C VAL A 102 8.20 9.91 3.61
N VAL A 103 8.16 9.81 4.93
CA VAL A 103 9.19 10.37 5.81
C VAL A 103 10.12 9.26 6.24
N THR A 104 11.42 9.47 6.03
CA THR A 104 12.47 8.58 6.52
C THR A 104 13.49 9.39 7.29
N GLY A 105 13.45 9.28 8.62
CA GLY A 105 14.42 9.93 9.50
C GLY A 105 15.79 9.28 9.37
N LEU A 106 16.82 10.11 9.18
CA LEU A 106 18.22 9.68 9.25
C LEU A 106 18.66 9.60 10.72
N TYR A 107 19.52 8.62 10.99
CA TYR A 107 19.99 8.29 12.33
C TYR A 107 20.86 9.42 12.89
N PHE A 108 20.46 10.02 14.02
CA PHE A 108 21.35 10.87 14.83
C PHE A 108 21.09 10.61 16.32
N GLY A 109 22.13 10.25 17.08
CA GLY A 109 22.07 10.22 18.55
C GLY A 109 21.30 9.07 19.23
N GLY A 110 21.16 7.91 18.59
CA GLY A 110 20.72 6.69 19.29
C GLY A 110 19.20 6.50 19.48
N LYS A 111 18.35 7.36 18.91
CA LYS A 111 16.90 7.13 18.82
C LYS A 111 16.50 6.37 17.54
N MET A 112 15.32 5.73 17.62
CA MET A 112 14.74 4.85 16.60
C MET A 112 14.66 5.53 15.22
N ARG A 113 14.92 4.76 14.16
CA ARG A 113 14.76 5.22 12.77
C ARG A 113 13.27 5.40 12.46
N GLU A 114 12.81 6.65 12.33
CA GLU A 114 11.44 6.93 11.90
C GLU A 114 11.26 6.59 10.42
N HIS A 115 10.21 5.83 10.11
CA HIS A 115 9.78 5.58 8.74
C HIS A 115 8.26 5.45 8.72
N TYR A 116 7.59 6.42 8.11
CA TYR A 116 6.13 6.49 8.08
C TYR A 116 5.63 7.14 6.81
N VAL A 117 4.36 6.89 6.50
CA VAL A 117 3.63 7.58 5.43
C VAL A 117 2.64 8.54 6.09
N ARG A 118 2.50 9.74 5.53
CA ARG A 118 1.51 10.71 6.00
C ARG A 118 0.72 11.24 4.82
N ILE A 119 -0.58 11.44 5.05
CA ILE A 119 -1.49 12.05 4.07
C ILE A 119 -1.95 13.39 4.63
N ASN A 120 -1.72 14.47 3.89
CA ASN A 120 -1.98 15.85 4.33
C ASN A 120 -1.48 16.08 5.77
N ARG A 121 -2.36 16.58 6.66
CA ARG A 121 -2.07 16.80 8.08
C ARG A 121 -2.60 15.70 8.99
N TRP A 122 -3.14 14.61 8.44
CA TRP A 122 -3.67 13.48 9.21
C TRP A 122 -2.57 12.76 10.01
N PRO A 123 -2.95 11.92 11.00
CA PRO A 123 -1.97 11.17 11.79
C PRO A 123 -1.06 10.31 10.92
N GLN A 124 0.19 10.18 11.37
CA GLN A 124 1.21 9.38 10.69
C GLN A 124 0.77 7.91 10.64
N MET A 125 1.04 7.23 9.53
CA MET A 125 0.81 5.80 9.38
C MET A 125 2.11 5.02 9.54
N SER A 126 2.06 4.01 10.40
CA SER A 126 3.09 2.97 10.45
C SER A 126 3.08 2.17 9.15
N VAL A 127 4.24 1.62 8.77
CA VAL A 127 4.43 0.84 7.56
C VAL A 127 4.77 -0.59 7.95
N GLN A 128 4.02 -1.55 7.43
CA GLN A 128 4.26 -2.97 7.68
C GLN A 128 4.24 -3.78 6.39
N ARG A 129 5.21 -4.68 6.24
CA ARG A 129 5.23 -5.68 5.17
C ARG A 129 4.46 -6.93 5.59
N ARG A 130 3.65 -7.47 4.67
CA ARG A 130 2.82 -8.67 4.88
C ARG A 130 3.51 -9.92 4.33
N ALA A 131 3.11 -11.09 4.83
CA ALA A 131 3.64 -12.39 4.41
C ALA A 131 3.30 -12.78 2.95
N ASP A 132 2.21 -12.22 2.42
CA ASP A 132 1.82 -12.31 1.00
C ASP A 132 2.55 -11.28 0.12
N TRP A 133 3.58 -10.62 0.65
CA TRP A 133 4.40 -9.61 -0.02
C TRP A 133 3.69 -8.27 -0.30
N GLY A 134 2.47 -8.08 0.22
CA GLY A 134 1.83 -6.77 0.26
C GLY A 134 2.31 -5.88 1.40
N TRP A 135 1.70 -4.71 1.47
CA TRP A 135 1.98 -3.68 2.46
C TRP A 135 0.70 -3.30 3.21
N VAL A 136 0.86 -2.90 4.47
CA VAL A 136 -0.16 -2.21 5.26
C VAL A 136 0.40 -0.87 5.69
N LEU A 137 -0.40 0.17 5.53
CA LEU A 137 -0.20 1.48 6.15
C LEU A 137 -1.33 1.68 7.15
N SER A 138 -1.03 1.89 8.42
CA SER A 138 -2.10 2.05 9.41
C SER A 138 -1.74 2.97 10.55
N ASN A 139 -2.78 3.58 11.10
CA ASN A 139 -2.77 4.24 12.40
C ASN A 139 -4.04 3.86 13.17
N HIS A 140 -4.30 4.53 14.28
CA HIS A 140 -5.46 4.25 15.12
C HIS A 140 -6.80 4.59 14.45
N LEU A 141 -6.85 5.44 13.40
CA LEU A 141 -8.10 5.86 12.75
C LEU A 141 -8.40 5.11 11.46
N TYR A 142 -7.38 4.76 10.69
CA TYR A 142 -7.58 4.20 9.35
C TYR A 142 -6.40 3.35 8.90
N CYS A 143 -6.67 2.56 7.87
CA CYS A 143 -5.77 1.56 7.32
C CYS A 143 -5.86 1.55 5.80
N TYR A 144 -4.72 1.35 5.16
CA TYR A 144 -4.56 1.06 3.74
C TYR A 144 -3.89 -0.29 3.62
N THR A 145 -4.50 -1.20 2.87
CA THR A 145 -3.91 -2.51 2.57
C THR A 145 -3.68 -2.62 1.07
N SER A 146 -2.46 -2.95 0.66
CA SER A 146 -2.19 -3.19 -0.76
C SER A 146 -2.92 -4.46 -1.20
N VAL A 147 -3.60 -4.39 -2.35
CA VAL A 147 -4.36 -5.51 -2.91
C VAL A 147 -3.77 -5.94 -4.26
N PRO A 148 -3.89 -7.22 -4.63
CA PRO A 148 -3.43 -7.69 -5.94
C PRO A 148 -4.08 -6.89 -7.06
N ASP A 149 -3.27 -6.43 -8.01
CA ASP A 149 -3.68 -5.59 -9.12
C ASP A 149 -3.23 -6.15 -10.48
N PRO A 150 -3.70 -7.37 -10.84
CA PRO A 150 -3.27 -8.06 -12.07
C PRO A 150 -3.59 -7.27 -13.34
N ASP A 151 -4.70 -6.52 -13.31
CA ASP A 151 -5.22 -5.78 -14.48
C ASP A 151 -4.59 -4.40 -14.64
N LYS A 152 -3.77 -3.95 -13.67
CA LYS A 152 -3.14 -2.64 -13.73
C LYS A 152 -1.96 -2.69 -14.71
N PRO A 153 -1.90 -1.78 -15.70
CA PRO A 153 -0.72 -1.64 -16.55
C PRO A 153 0.52 -1.36 -15.70
N ASP A 154 1.57 -2.16 -15.87
CA ASP A 154 2.79 -2.12 -15.06
C ASP A 154 2.57 -2.36 -13.54
N GLY A 155 1.42 -2.91 -13.17
CA GLY A 155 1.11 -3.32 -11.80
C GLY A 155 2.01 -4.45 -11.32
N THR A 156 1.98 -4.73 -10.02
CA THR A 156 2.82 -5.77 -9.40
C THR A 156 2.04 -7.03 -9.05
N GLY A 157 0.72 -7.02 -9.20
CA GLY A 157 -0.12 -8.21 -9.04
C GLY A 157 0.36 -9.39 -9.90
N PRO A 158 0.28 -10.63 -9.38
CA PRO A 158 0.52 -11.80 -10.20
C PRO A 158 -0.58 -11.91 -11.27
N SER A 159 -0.19 -12.22 -12.51
CA SER A 159 -1.14 -12.65 -13.53
C SER A 159 -1.81 -13.95 -13.06
N LEU A 160 -3.15 -13.97 -13.06
CA LEU A 160 -3.92 -15.19 -12.78
C LEU A 160 -3.69 -16.26 -13.86
#